data_AF-A0AA96XE30-F1
#
_entry.id   AF-A0AA96XE30-F1
#
_cell.length_a   1.000
_cell.length_b   1.000
_cell.length_c   1.000
_cell.angle_alpha   90.00
_cell.angle_beta   90.00
_cell.angle_gamma   90.00
#
_symmetry.space_group_name_H-M   'P 1'
#
loop_
_entity.id
_entity.type
_entity.pdbx_description
1 polymer ?
#
loop_
_entity_poly.entity_id
_entity_poly.type
_entity_poly.pdbx_seq_one_letter_code
_entity_poly.pdbx_strand_id
1 'polypeptide(L)'
;MYDNALSLVHCSLCDLGYAPYSAEDRRWHATYHARVDKLAAHLGRWPAGYSERERQKADGDRLIRHGANLADKLSGAELVLTALYDREVLQSLHRQRPRQPPTFTSFLRNLDLAAVVGEEIALHVRQQHRLREKRRAHE
;
A
#
# COMPACT_ATOMS: atom_id res chain seq x y z
N MET A 1 28.02 28.61 -17.12
CA MET A 1 27.84 27.20 -16.70
C MET A 1 26.38 27.06 -16.35
N TYR A 2 25.58 26.40 -17.20
CA TYR A 2 24.15 26.27 -16.93
C TYR A 2 23.92 25.19 -15.88
N ASP A 3 23.25 25.56 -14.79
CA ASP A 3 22.58 24.66 -13.87
C ASP A 3 21.57 23.82 -14.66
N ASN A 4 22.00 22.63 -15.11
CA ASN A 4 21.09 21.59 -15.53
C ASN A 4 20.37 21.10 -14.26
N ALA A 5 19.27 21.76 -13.92
CA ALA A 5 18.30 21.21 -13.00
C ALA A 5 17.89 19.84 -13.54
N LEU A 6 18.44 18.77 -12.94
CA LEU A 6 18.09 17.38 -13.22
C LEU A 6 16.62 17.19 -12.84
N SER A 7 15.71 17.52 -13.75
CA SER A 7 14.28 17.38 -13.49
C SER A 7 13.93 15.89 -13.42
N LEU A 8 13.63 15.41 -12.22
CA LEU A 8 13.03 14.09 -12.03
C LEU A 8 11.68 14.06 -12.73
N VAL A 9 11.40 12.97 -13.44
CA VAL A 9 10.08 12.70 -14.01
C VAL A 9 9.45 11.53 -13.26
N HIS A 10 8.12 11.51 -13.15
CA HIS A 10 7.39 10.41 -12.54
C HIS A 10 6.73 9.56 -13.63
N CYS A 11 6.84 8.25 -13.51
CA CYS A 11 6.07 7.33 -14.34
C CYS A 11 4.61 7.32 -13.90
N SER A 12 3.67 7.54 -14.82
CA SER A 12 2.23 7.50 -14.51
C SER A 12 1.70 6.11 -14.13
N LEU A 13 2.44 5.04 -14.43
CA LEU A 13 2.02 3.66 -14.19
C LEU A 13 2.61 3.07 -12.91
N CYS A 14 3.91 3.28 -12.66
CA CYS A 14 4.59 2.73 -11.48
C CYS A 14 4.91 3.78 -10.40
N ASP A 15 4.57 5.05 -10.63
CA ASP A 15 4.76 6.19 -9.71
C ASP A 15 6.23 6.43 -9.30
N LEU A 16 7.18 5.77 -9.97
CA LEU A 16 8.60 5.92 -9.70
C LEU A 16 9.11 7.23 -10.30
N GLY A 17 9.70 8.07 -9.45
CA GLY A 17 10.52 9.21 -9.86
C GLY A 17 11.91 8.74 -10.33
N TYR A 18 12.36 9.21 -11.50
CA TYR A 18 13.68 8.87 -12.04
C TYR A 18 14.26 10.00 -12.90
N ALA A 19 15.58 10.07 -13.03
CA ALA A 19 16.23 11.03 -13.92
C ALA A 19 16.23 10.48 -15.37
N PRO A 20 15.49 11.08 -16.31
CA PRO A 20 15.32 10.50 -17.65
C PRO A 20 16.63 10.50 -18.45
N TYR A 21 17.59 11.37 -18.10
CA TYR A 21 18.88 11.47 -18.76
C TYR A 21 19.90 10.43 -18.26
N SER A 22 19.73 9.88 -17.05
CA SER A 22 20.59 8.84 -16.49
C SER A 22 20.25 7.47 -17.11
N ALA A 23 21.22 6.84 -17.78
CA ALA A 23 21.05 5.50 -18.34
C ALA A 23 20.88 4.42 -17.27
N GLU A 24 21.39 4.67 -16.06
CA GLU A 24 21.19 3.82 -14.89
C GLU A 24 19.75 3.93 -14.39
N ASP A 25 19.27 5.15 -14.17
CA ASP A 25 17.89 5.43 -13.73
C ASP A 25 16.85 4.88 -14.71
N ARG A 26 17.07 5.02 -16.02
CA ARG A 26 16.17 4.43 -17.03
C ARG A 26 16.11 2.91 -16.94
N ARG A 27 17.25 2.25 -16.71
CA ARG A 27 17.31 0.79 -16.54
C ARG A 27 16.63 0.35 -15.25
N TRP A 28 16.85 1.10 -14.17
CA TRP A 28 16.16 0.86 -12.91
C TRP A 28 14.64 1.04 -13.05
N HIS A 29 14.19 2.13 -13.69
CA HIS A 29 12.79 2.38 -13.98
C HIS A 29 12.16 1.22 -14.76
N ALA A 30 12.76 0.77 -15.87
CA ALA A 30 12.23 -0.36 -16.64
C ALA A 30 12.16 -1.65 -15.80
N THR A 31 13.15 -1.90 -14.96
CA THR A 31 13.18 -3.06 -14.06
C THR A 31 12.08 -2.98 -13.00
N TYR A 32 11.91 -1.82 -12.37
CA TYR A 32 10.88 -1.58 -11.37
C TYR A 32 9.48 -1.66 -11.98
N HIS A 33 9.28 -1.08 -13.16
CA HIS A 33 8.03 -1.13 -13.92
C HIS A 33 7.59 -2.58 -14.17
N ALA A 34 8.48 -3.42 -14.70
CA ALA A 34 8.19 -4.84 -14.91
C ALA A 34 7.89 -5.61 -13.61
N ARG A 35 8.41 -5.15 -12.46
CA ARG A 35 8.06 -5.73 -11.15
C ARG A 35 6.65 -5.31 -10.72
N VAL A 36 6.27 -4.06 -10.97
CA VAL A 36 4.91 -3.56 -10.70
C VAL A 36 3.90 -4.27 -11.59
N ASP A 37 4.18 -4.49 -12.88
CA ASP A 37 3.30 -5.25 -13.78
C ASP A 37 2.99 -6.66 -13.25
N LYS A 38 4.04 -7.37 -12.81
CA LYS A 38 3.91 -8.71 -12.22
C LYS A 38 3.11 -8.68 -10.93
N LEU A 39 3.32 -7.66 -10.10
CA LEU A 39 2.55 -7.46 -8.89
C LEU A 39 1.07 -7.19 -9.23
N ALA A 40 0.79 -6.32 -10.19
CA ALA A 40 -0.58 -5.99 -10.61
C ALA A 40 -1.32 -7.22 -11.14
N ALA A 41 -0.65 -8.04 -11.94
CA ALA A 41 -1.19 -9.33 -12.39
C ALA A 41 -1.49 -10.27 -11.23
N HIS A 42 -0.62 -10.31 -10.21
CA HIS A 42 -0.84 -11.13 -9.01
C HIS A 42 -1.99 -10.62 -8.14
N LEU A 43 -2.13 -9.30 -8.00
CA LEU A 43 -3.19 -8.66 -7.21
C LEU A 43 -4.54 -8.64 -7.94
N GLY A 44 -4.56 -8.82 -9.26
CA GLY A 44 -5.74 -8.61 -10.09
C GLY A 44 -6.12 -7.13 -10.26
N ARG A 45 -5.28 -6.21 -9.79
CA ARG A 45 -5.45 -4.75 -9.90
C ARG A 45 -4.10 -4.05 -9.81
N TRP A 46 -4.04 -2.82 -10.31
CA TRP A 46 -2.87 -1.97 -10.08
C TRP A 46 -2.82 -1.48 -8.63
N PRO A 47 -1.66 -1.56 -7.95
CA PRO A 47 -1.49 -0.94 -6.64
C PRO A 47 -1.52 0.59 -6.78
N ALA A 48 -2.15 1.26 -5.83
CA ALA A 48 -2.24 2.72 -5.81
C ALA A 48 -0.85 3.36 -5.56
N GLY A 49 -0.53 4.38 -6.38
CA GLY A 49 0.60 5.27 -6.16
C GLY A 49 0.45 6.14 -4.91
N TYR A 50 1.46 6.94 -4.58
CA TYR A 50 1.48 7.80 -3.39
C TYR A 50 0.25 8.69 -3.28
N SER A 51 -0.02 9.53 -4.28
CA SER A 51 -1.14 10.49 -4.21
C SER A 51 -2.50 9.82 -4.05
N GLU A 52 -2.72 8.68 -4.72
CA GLU A 52 -3.97 7.93 -4.59
C GLU A 52 -4.10 7.26 -3.22
N ARG A 53 -3.03 6.68 -2.68
CA ARG A 53 -3.04 6.12 -1.32
C ARG A 53 -3.32 7.17 -0.26
N GLU A 54 -2.75 8.37 -0.37
CA GLU A 54 -3.04 9.45 0.57
C GLU A 54 -4.51 9.89 0.51
N ARG A 55 -5.10 9.95 -0.69
CA ARG A 55 -6.55 10.19 -0.86
C ARG A 55 -7.39 9.09 -0.21
N GLN A 56 -7.11 7.83 -0.52
CA GLN A 56 -7.83 6.67 0.04
C GLN A 56 -7.77 6.64 1.56
N LYS A 57 -6.61 6.93 2.16
CA LYS A 57 -6.49 7.04 3.62
C LYS A 57 -7.33 8.18 4.18
N ALA A 58 -7.28 9.37 3.57
CA ALA A 58 -8.07 10.51 4.05
C ALA A 58 -9.58 10.27 3.94
N ASP A 59 -10.06 9.73 2.81
CA ASP A 59 -11.46 9.38 2.61
C ASP A 59 -11.90 8.25 3.54
N GLY A 60 -11.05 7.24 3.71
CA GLY A 60 -11.29 6.13 4.62
C GLY A 60 -11.35 6.56 6.09
N ASP A 61 -10.42 7.40 6.53
CA ASP A 61 -10.43 7.99 7.88
C ASP A 61 -11.71 8.80 8.14
N ARG A 62 -12.17 9.56 7.14
CA ARG A 62 -13.45 10.29 7.24
C ARG A 62 -14.62 9.33 7.44
N LEU A 63 -14.69 8.24 6.68
CA LEU A 63 -15.75 7.23 6.81
C LEU A 63 -15.69 6.47 8.14
N ILE A 64 -14.50 6.14 8.62
CA ILE A 64 -14.31 5.50 9.93
C ILE A 64 -14.82 6.40 11.06
N ARG A 65 -14.50 7.70 11.01
CA ARG A 65 -14.83 8.65 12.09
C ARG A 65 -16.26 9.18 12.02
N HIS A 66 -16.80 9.38 10.82
CA HIS A 66 -18.04 10.11 10.60
C HIS A 66 -19.09 9.33 9.81
N GLY A 67 -18.82 8.07 9.45
CA GLY A 67 -19.80 7.18 8.82
C GLY A 67 -21.03 7.01 9.70
N ALA A 68 -22.21 7.04 9.09
CA ALA A 68 -23.48 7.02 9.80
C ALA A 68 -23.80 5.63 10.37
N ASN A 69 -23.23 4.59 9.78
CA ASN A 69 -23.47 3.21 10.13
C ASN A 69 -22.18 2.37 10.05
N LEU A 70 -22.27 1.11 10.49
CA LEU A 70 -21.14 0.19 10.48
C LEU A 70 -20.63 -0.12 9.06
N ALA A 71 -21.51 -0.18 8.06
CA ALA A 71 -21.09 -0.44 6.68
C ALA A 71 -20.20 0.70 6.14
N ASP A 72 -20.56 1.97 6.37
CA ASP A 72 -19.74 3.12 6.00
C ASP A 72 -18.35 3.03 6.63
N LYS A 73 -18.31 2.71 7.93
CA LYS A 73 -17.06 2.55 8.69
C LYS A 73 -16.21 1.40 8.15
N LEU A 74 -16.82 0.27 7.79
CA LEU A 74 -16.12 -0.87 7.19
C LEU A 74 -15.58 -0.56 5.79
N SER A 75 -16.34 0.17 4.96
CA SER A 75 -15.84 0.69 3.68
C SER A 75 -14.66 1.65 3.89
N GLY A 76 -14.72 2.48 4.93
CA GLY A 76 -13.59 3.34 5.31
C GLY A 76 -12.34 2.54 5.69
N ALA A 77 -12.49 1.48 6.48
CA ALA A 77 -11.40 0.57 6.81
C ALA A 77 -10.83 -0.15 5.59
N GLU A 78 -11.67 -0.58 4.65
CA GLU A 78 -11.21 -1.19 3.40
C GLU A 78 -10.29 -0.25 2.60
N LEU A 79 -10.66 1.03 2.49
CA LEU A 79 -9.83 2.04 1.82
C LEU A 79 -8.47 2.21 2.52
N VAL A 80 -8.47 2.41 3.84
CA VAL A 80 -7.23 2.60 4.62
C VAL A 80 -6.32 1.37 4.52
N LEU A 81 -6.87 0.18 4.76
CA LEU A 81 -6.11 -1.07 4.77
C LEU A 81 -5.55 -1.40 3.38
N THR A 82 -6.31 -1.13 2.32
CA THR A 82 -5.87 -1.28 0.93
C THR A 82 -4.71 -0.34 0.60
N ALA A 83 -4.82 0.94 0.97
CA ALA A 83 -3.77 1.93 0.74
C ALA A 83 -2.47 1.59 1.49
N LEU A 84 -2.58 1.11 2.74
CA LEU A 84 -1.43 0.65 3.52
C LEU A 84 -0.82 -0.63 2.94
N TYR A 85 -1.65 -1.57 2.48
CA TYR A 85 -1.17 -2.78 1.83
C TYR A 85 -0.42 -2.48 0.53
N ASP A 86 -0.95 -1.59 -0.30
CA ASP A 86 -0.31 -1.14 -1.55
C ASP A 86 1.06 -0.51 -1.29
N ARG A 87 1.18 0.24 -0.20
CA ARG A 87 2.48 0.72 0.28
C ARG A 87 3.44 -0.40 0.63
N GLU A 88 3.02 -1.37 1.42
CA GLU A 88 3.87 -2.48 1.83
C GLU A 88 4.39 -3.27 0.61
N VAL A 89 3.50 -3.63 -0.31
CA VAL A 89 3.89 -4.40 -1.51
C VAL A 89 4.78 -3.60 -2.45
N LEU A 90 4.50 -2.32 -2.70
CA LEU A 90 5.36 -1.48 -3.55
C LEU A 90 6.75 -1.26 -2.93
N GLN A 91 6.82 -1.04 -1.61
CA GLN A 91 8.10 -0.90 -0.90
C GLN A 91 8.97 -2.16 -1.01
N SER A 92 8.35 -3.35 -0.99
CA SER A 92 9.05 -4.62 -1.16
C SER A 92 9.80 -4.74 -2.50
N LEU A 93 9.35 -4.02 -3.54
CA LEU A 93 9.91 -4.08 -4.88
C LEU A 93 11.16 -3.23 -5.07
N HIS A 94 11.43 -2.26 -4.19
CA HIS A 94 12.62 -1.41 -4.26
C HIS A 94 13.92 -2.16 -3.93
N ARG A 95 13.84 -3.35 -3.34
CA ARG A 95 15.01 -4.15 -3.00
C ARG A 95 15.65 -4.75 -4.26
N GLN A 96 16.99 -4.86 -4.29
CA GLN A 96 17.70 -5.50 -5.41
C GLN A 96 17.17 -6.92 -5.69
N ARG A 97 16.88 -7.68 -4.62
CA ARG A 97 16.16 -8.96 -4.65
C ARG A 97 14.83 -8.81 -3.89
N PRO A 98 13.71 -8.55 -4.59
CA PRO A 98 12.41 -8.46 -3.96
C PRO A 98 12.07 -9.78 -3.27
N ARG A 99 11.55 -9.72 -2.05
CA ARG A 99 10.87 -10.87 -1.46
C ARG A 99 9.52 -11.03 -2.15
N GLN A 100 8.92 -12.22 -2.01
CA GLN A 100 7.52 -12.38 -2.39
C GLN A 100 6.68 -11.34 -1.60
N PRO A 101 5.83 -10.54 -2.28
CA PRO A 101 4.95 -9.61 -1.60
C PRO A 101 4.05 -10.38 -0.60
N PRO A 102 3.79 -9.82 0.60
CA PRO A 102 2.86 -10.46 1.53
C PRO A 102 1.48 -10.57 0.87
N THR A 103 0.72 -11.62 1.20
CA THR A 103 -0.71 -11.64 0.89
C THR A 103 -1.43 -10.61 1.77
N PHE A 104 -2.60 -10.13 1.34
CA PHE A 104 -3.39 -9.18 2.15
C PHE A 104 -3.65 -9.73 3.56
N THR A 105 -4.07 -10.99 3.69
CA THR A 105 -4.28 -11.65 4.99
C THR A 105 -2.99 -11.70 5.83
N SER A 106 -1.82 -11.95 5.22
CA SER A 106 -0.56 -11.96 5.95
C SER A 106 -0.18 -10.55 6.45
N PHE A 107 -0.42 -9.53 5.62
CA PHE A 107 -0.27 -8.13 6.00
C PHE A 107 -1.17 -7.77 7.20
N LEU A 108 -2.47 -8.09 7.14
CA LEU A 108 -3.40 -7.81 8.23
C LEU A 108 -3.01 -8.50 9.56
N ARG A 109 -2.39 -9.69 9.52
CA ARG A 109 -1.92 -10.39 10.74
C ARG A 109 -0.77 -9.68 11.45
N ASN A 110 -0.03 -8.84 10.75
CA ASN A 110 1.13 -8.13 11.28
C ASN A 110 0.84 -6.65 11.55
N LEU A 111 -0.31 -6.16 11.11
CA LEU A 111 -0.79 -4.80 11.37
C LEU A 111 -1.48 -4.73 12.74
N ASP A 112 -1.22 -3.66 13.49
CA ASP A 112 -2.05 -3.32 14.64
C ASP A 112 -3.38 -2.74 14.16
N LEU A 113 -4.34 -3.61 13.86
CA LEU A 113 -5.65 -3.22 13.34
C LEU A 113 -6.38 -2.24 14.26
N ALA A 114 -6.28 -2.42 15.58
CA ALA A 114 -6.99 -1.56 16.52
C ALA A 114 -6.44 -0.13 16.49
N ALA A 115 -5.12 0.02 16.38
CA ALA A 115 -4.49 1.33 16.24
C ALA A 115 -4.83 2.02 14.90
N VAL A 116 -5.09 1.25 13.84
CA VAL A 116 -5.35 1.80 12.49
C VAL A 116 -6.81 2.14 12.28
N VAL A 117 -7.74 1.23 12.63
CA VAL A 117 -9.17 1.38 12.31
C VAL A 117 -10.07 1.48 13.56
N GLY A 118 -9.49 1.42 14.76
CA GLY A 118 -10.25 1.37 16.01
C GLY A 118 -10.72 -0.05 16.37
N GLU A 119 -10.97 -0.29 17.66
CA GLU A 119 -11.27 -1.62 18.21
C GLU A 119 -12.52 -2.26 17.60
N GLU A 120 -13.62 -1.51 17.52
CA GLU A 120 -14.90 -1.99 16.98
C GLU A 120 -14.74 -2.52 15.55
N ILE A 121 -14.08 -1.76 14.68
CA ILE A 121 -13.90 -2.11 13.28
C ILE A 121 -12.85 -3.23 13.14
N ALA A 122 -11.79 -3.19 13.95
CA ALA A 122 -10.76 -4.22 13.96
C ALA A 122 -11.33 -5.62 14.24
N LEU A 123 -12.31 -5.74 15.15
CA LEU A 123 -13.00 -7.01 15.42
C LEU A 123 -13.70 -7.57 14.17
N HIS A 124 -14.44 -6.72 13.46
CA HIS A 124 -15.14 -7.10 12.22
C HIS A 124 -14.16 -7.52 11.12
N VAL A 125 -13.09 -6.75 10.91
CA VAL A 125 -12.03 -7.06 9.93
C VAL A 125 -11.38 -8.41 10.27
N ARG A 126 -11.07 -8.67 11.56
CA ARG A 126 -10.52 -9.96 11.99
C ARG A 126 -11.47 -11.12 11.70
N GLN A 127 -12.76 -10.95 11.95
CA GLN A 127 -13.77 -11.97 11.68
C GLN A 127 -13.89 -12.25 10.17
N GLN A 128 -14.01 -11.20 9.35
CA GLN A 128 -14.11 -11.31 7.90
C GLN A 128 -12.92 -12.05 7.28
N HIS A 129 -11.70 -11.77 7.76
CA HIS A 129 -10.48 -12.38 7.25
C HIS A 129 -10.02 -13.62 8.03
N ARG A 130 -10.85 -14.13 8.97
CA ARG A 130 -10.55 -15.30 9.82
C ARG A 130 -9.19 -15.19 10.51
N LEU A 131 -8.86 -14.00 11.00
CA LEU A 131 -7.62 -13.72 11.71
C LEU A 131 -7.78 -14.21 13.16
N ARG A 132 -6.99 -15.21 13.55
CA ARG A 132 -6.87 -15.60 14.96
C ARG A 132 -6.11 -14.51 15.70
N GLU A 133 -6.56 -14.16 16.90
CA GLU A 133 -5.78 -13.31 17.79
C GLU A 133 -4.40 -13.95 17.99
N LYS A 134 -3.34 -13.16 17.83
CA LYS A 134 -2.03 -13.56 18.35
C LYS A 134 -2.21 -13.60 19.87
N ARG A 135 -2.25 -14.80 20.46
CA ARG A 135 -2.08 -14.96 21.90
C ARG A 135 -0.86 -14.11 22.26
N ARG A 136 -1.04 -13.07 23.07
CA ARG A 136 0.09 -12.36 23.65
C ARG A 136 0.89 -13.43 24.38
N ALA A 137 2.11 -13.69 23.92
CA ALA A 137 3.05 -14.43 24.73
C ALA A 137 3.29 -13.56 25.97
N HIS A 138 2.66 -13.94 27.08
CA HIS A 138 3.07 -13.47 28.38
C HIS A 138 4.39 -14.17 28.69
N GLU A 139 5.46 -13.41 28.65
CA GLU A 139 6.68 -13.62 29.44
C GLU A 139 6.88 -12.38 30.31
#